data_AF-A0A7C5NL14-F1
#
_entry.id   AF-A0A7C5NL14-F1
#
_cell.length_a   1.000
_cell.length_b   1.000
_cell.length_c   1.000
_cell.angle_alpha   90.00
_cell.angle_beta   90.00
_cell.angle_gamma   90.00
#
_symmetry.space_group_name_H-M   'P 1'
#
loop_
_entity.id
_entity.type
_entity.pdbx_description
1 polymer ?
#
loop_
_entity_poly.entity_id
_entity_poly.type
_entity_poly.pdbx_seq_one_letter_code
_entity_poly.pdbx_strand_id
1 'polypeptide(L)'
;MQRYDLRHLHENFYDRMGELIESGLKVGEVGIFLFEVGNFDSIQKSADFIRESGHDLMNSLKFNEVDWTIVVKKVSDAEIAKRKEEAIKAKKLAEEQRIEAERVAKEKAEAKAKADAEKKAKAEAEEKAK
;
A
#
# COMPACT_ATOMS: atom_id res chain seq x y z
N MET A 1 -26.39 2.99 8.00
CA MET A 1 -25.60 1.73 8.01
C MET A 1 -26.47 0.70 7.33
N GLN A 2 -25.95 0.06 6.29
CA GLN A 2 -26.67 -0.96 5.52
C GLN A 2 -25.96 -2.31 5.65
N ARG A 3 -26.73 -3.40 5.65
CA ARG A 3 -26.20 -4.76 5.63
C ARG A 3 -26.64 -5.45 4.34
N TYR A 4 -25.69 -6.06 3.65
CA TYR A 4 -25.91 -6.80 2.41
C TYR A 4 -25.47 -8.26 2.59
N ASP A 5 -26.37 -9.17 2.22
CA ASP A 5 -26.10 -10.60 2.23
C ASP A 5 -25.76 -11.07 0.81
N LEU A 6 -24.51 -11.47 0.61
CA LEU A 6 -23.93 -11.91 -0.65
C LEU A 6 -23.58 -13.40 -0.63
N ARG A 7 -23.99 -14.16 0.39
CA ARG A 7 -23.65 -15.60 0.53
C ARG A 7 -24.14 -16.43 -0.64
N HIS A 8 -25.29 -16.05 -1.20
CA HIS A 8 -25.87 -16.68 -2.39
C HIS A 8 -24.99 -16.57 -3.66
N LEU A 9 -23.96 -15.73 -3.65
CA LEU A 9 -23.03 -15.54 -4.76
C LEU A 9 -21.73 -16.37 -4.60
N HIS A 10 -21.52 -17.01 -3.45
CA HIS A 10 -20.31 -17.76 -3.13
C HIS A 10 -19.03 -16.99 -3.51
N GLU A 11 -18.24 -17.46 -4.49
CA GLU A 11 -16.99 -16.84 -4.91
C GLU A 11 -17.16 -15.61 -5.83
N ASN A 12 -18.35 -15.40 -6.41
CA ASN A 12 -18.62 -14.34 -7.39
C ASN A 12 -19.27 -13.09 -6.76
N PHE A 13 -18.95 -12.80 -5.49
CA PHE A 13 -19.58 -11.68 -4.76
C PHE A 13 -18.98 -10.30 -5.06
N TYR A 14 -17.78 -10.23 -5.65
CA TYR A 14 -17.02 -8.99 -5.84
C TYR A 14 -17.74 -7.95 -6.69
N ASP A 15 -18.28 -8.36 -7.83
CA ASP A 15 -18.97 -7.45 -8.75
C ASP A 15 -20.17 -6.81 -8.04
N ARG A 16 -20.96 -7.64 -7.36
CA ARG A 16 -22.13 -7.17 -6.62
C ARG A 16 -21.75 -6.27 -5.45
N MET A 17 -20.66 -6.59 -4.75
CA MET A 17 -20.15 -5.76 -3.67
C MET A 17 -19.74 -4.37 -4.17
N GLY A 18 -19.00 -4.29 -5.29
CA GLY A 18 -18.63 -3.03 -5.93
C GLY A 18 -19.84 -2.18 -6.30
N GLU A 19 -20.81 -2.78 -6.99
CA GLU A 19 -22.07 -2.11 -7.36
C GLU A 19 -22.81 -1.53 -6.15
N LEU A 20 -22.87 -2.28 -5.04
CA LEU A 20 -23.55 -1.86 -3.82
C LEU A 20 -22.80 -0.75 -3.08
N ILE A 21 -21.47 -0.72 -3.15
CA ILE A 21 -20.69 0.38 -2.60
C ILE A 21 -20.92 1.65 -3.42
N GLU A 22 -20.93 1.55 -4.75
CA GLU A 22 -21.09 2.70 -5.66
C GLU A 22 -22.51 3.26 -5.67
N SER A 23 -23.53 2.40 -5.80
CA SER A 23 -24.93 2.82 -5.97
C SER A 23 -25.77 2.69 -4.70
N GLY A 24 -25.44 1.72 -3.83
CA GLY A 24 -26.24 1.37 -2.65
C GLY A 24 -25.94 2.18 -1.40
N LEU A 25 -24.69 2.66 -1.24
CA LEU A 25 -24.26 3.42 -0.07
C LEU A 25 -24.17 4.93 -0.36
N LYS A 26 -24.57 5.73 0.63
CA LYS A 26 -24.31 7.18 0.61
C LYS A 26 -22.88 7.46 1.06
N VAL A 27 -22.31 8.59 0.62
CA VAL A 27 -20.99 9.04 1.08
C VAL A 27 -20.99 9.19 2.60
N GLY A 28 -19.98 8.62 3.25
CA GLY A 28 -19.84 8.58 4.71
C GLY A 28 -20.65 7.47 5.40
N GLU A 29 -21.49 6.74 4.66
CA GLU A 29 -22.26 5.63 5.20
C GLU A 29 -21.41 4.35 5.28
N VAL A 30 -21.75 3.51 6.26
CA VAL A 30 -21.13 2.20 6.48
C VAL A 30 -21.99 1.09 5.88
N GLY A 31 -21.40 0.26 5.04
CA GLY A 31 -21.95 -0.99 4.54
C GLY A 31 -21.28 -2.20 5.20
N ILE A 32 -22.08 -3.18 5.60
CA ILE A 32 -21.62 -4.48 6.09
C ILE A 32 -21.96 -5.51 5.03
N PHE A 33 -20.94 -6.16 4.46
CA PHE A 33 -21.10 -7.20 3.44
C PHE A 33 -20.81 -8.55 4.05
N LEU A 34 -21.76 -9.47 3.93
CA LEU A 34 -21.68 -10.84 4.41
C LEU A 34 -21.54 -11.78 3.21
N PHE A 35 -20.50 -12.61 3.20
CA PHE A 35 -20.26 -13.58 2.12
C PHE A 35 -19.69 -14.88 2.69
N GLU A 36 -19.87 -15.96 1.95
CA GLU A 36 -19.29 -17.27 2.27
C GLU A 36 -17.89 -17.37 1.66
N VAL A 37 -16.95 -17.88 2.45
CA VAL A 37 -15.55 -18.07 2.09
C VAL A 37 -15.24 -19.56 2.18
N GLY A 38 -15.14 -20.21 1.02
CA GLY A 38 -14.59 -21.57 0.90
C GLY A 38 -13.05 -21.60 0.90
N ASN A 39 -12.41 -20.56 0.36
CA ASN A 39 -10.95 -20.40 0.31
C ASN A 39 -10.54 -19.00 0.82
N PHE A 40 -9.55 -18.93 1.71
CA PHE A 40 -9.10 -17.71 2.40
C PHE A 40 -8.58 -16.61 1.46
N ASP A 41 -8.17 -16.96 0.22
CA ASP A 41 -7.71 -16.00 -0.78
C ASP A 41 -8.75 -14.90 -1.07
N SER A 42 -10.04 -15.22 -0.93
CA SER A 42 -11.12 -14.27 -1.22
C SER A 42 -11.19 -13.10 -0.22
N ILE A 43 -10.65 -13.28 0.98
CA ILE A 43 -10.62 -12.23 2.01
C ILE A 43 -9.56 -11.18 1.68
N GLN A 44 -8.38 -11.62 1.24
CA GLN A 44 -7.32 -10.68 0.85
C GLN A 44 -7.74 -9.90 -0.39
N LYS A 45 -8.27 -10.58 -1.41
CA LYS A 45 -8.77 -9.93 -2.62
C LYS A 45 -9.86 -8.90 -2.35
N SER A 46 -10.80 -9.20 -1.45
CA SER A 46 -11.86 -8.24 -1.08
C SER A 46 -11.29 -7.04 -0.31
N ALA A 47 -10.34 -7.26 0.59
CA ALA A 47 -9.66 -6.17 1.29
C ALA A 47 -8.86 -5.28 0.33
N ASP A 48 -8.17 -5.87 -0.64
CA ASP A 48 -7.39 -5.16 -1.64
C ASP A 48 -8.30 -4.37 -2.59
N PHE A 49 -9.40 -4.97 -3.06
CA PHE A 49 -10.41 -4.28 -3.87
C PHE A 49 -10.96 -3.01 -3.20
N ILE A 50 -11.24 -3.07 -1.89
CA ILE A 50 -11.72 -1.90 -1.12
C ILE A 50 -10.64 -0.83 -1.02
N ARG A 51 -9.38 -1.22 -0.81
CA ARG A 51 -8.26 -0.27 -0.76
C ARG A 51 -7.98 0.36 -2.13
N GLU A 52 -8.06 -0.41 -3.20
CA GLU A 52 -7.84 0.07 -4.57
C GLU A 52 -8.95 1.00 -5.05
N SER A 53 -10.21 0.71 -4.69
CA SER A 53 -11.34 1.62 -4.90
C SER A 53 -11.21 2.91 -4.07
N GLY A 54 -10.41 2.89 -3.00
CA GLY A 54 -10.10 4.07 -2.17
C GLY A 54 -11.08 4.31 -1.03
N HIS A 55 -11.95 3.34 -0.75
CA HIS A 55 -12.87 3.36 0.37
C HIS A 55 -12.20 2.87 1.65
N ASP A 56 -12.82 3.18 2.79
CA ASP A 56 -12.24 2.85 4.09
C ASP A 56 -12.72 1.46 4.53
N LEU A 57 -11.80 0.49 4.54
CA LEU A 57 -12.02 -0.80 5.20
C LEU A 57 -11.92 -0.61 6.71
N MET A 58 -13.04 -0.75 7.43
CA MET A 58 -13.11 -0.53 8.88
C MET A 58 -12.87 -1.79 9.68
N ASN A 59 -13.46 -2.91 9.25
CA ASN A 59 -13.37 -4.18 9.96
C ASN A 59 -13.49 -5.34 8.97
N SER A 60 -12.90 -6.47 9.33
CA SER A 60 -12.97 -7.74 8.63
C SER A 60 -13.03 -8.83 9.69
N LEU A 61 -14.15 -9.53 9.79
CA LEU A 61 -14.44 -10.48 10.86
C LEU A 61 -15.01 -11.78 10.30
N LYS A 62 -14.37 -12.90 10.69
CA LYS A 62 -14.90 -14.25 10.58
C LYS A 62 -15.80 -14.54 11.77
N PHE A 63 -17.07 -14.91 11.56
CA PHE A 63 -17.98 -15.20 12.67
C PHE A 63 -18.31 -16.70 12.82
N ASN A 64 -18.19 -17.49 11.76
CA ASN A 64 -18.23 -18.96 11.83
C ASN A 64 -17.21 -19.56 10.85
N GLU A 65 -17.24 -20.87 10.61
CA GLU A 65 -16.23 -21.52 9.76
C GLU A 65 -16.23 -21.06 8.30
N VAL A 66 -17.41 -20.70 7.75
CA VAL A 66 -17.62 -20.44 6.32
C VAL A 66 -17.98 -18.96 6.06
N ASP A 67 -18.64 -18.29 6.98
CA ASP A 67 -19.16 -16.95 6.82
C ASP A 67 -18.18 -15.87 7.29
N TRP A 68 -18.01 -14.86 6.43
CA TRP A 68 -17.14 -13.72 6.65
C TRP A 68 -17.90 -12.41 6.47
N THR A 69 -17.54 -11.41 7.27
CA THR A 69 -18.09 -10.06 7.17
C THR A 69 -16.99 -9.03 6.96
N ILE A 70 -17.22 -8.10 6.06
CA ILE A 70 -16.37 -6.91 5.90
C ILE A 70 -17.21 -5.66 6.08
N VAL A 71 -16.63 -4.68 6.77
CA VAL A 71 -17.27 -3.40 7.08
C VAL A 71 -16.53 -2.32 6.31
N VAL A 72 -17.25 -1.65 5.42
CA VAL A 72 -16.71 -0.65 4.51
C VAL A 72 -17.42 0.67 4.74
N LYS A 73 -16.67 1.76 4.85
CA LYS A 73 -17.23 3.11 4.84
C LYS A 73 -16.97 3.74 3.48
N LYS A 74 -18.04 4.20 2.84
CA LYS A 74 -17.93 4.90 1.56
C LYS A 74 -17.29 6.26 1.76
N VAL A 75 -16.25 6.50 0.99
CA VAL A 75 -15.52 7.78 0.93
C VAL A 75 -15.98 8.55 -0.31
N SER A 76 -15.94 9.88 -0.27
CA SER A 76 -16.30 10.69 -1.43
C SER A 76 -15.27 10.59 -2.56
N ASP A 77 -15.71 10.72 -3.81
CA ASP A 77 -14.82 10.67 -4.97
C ASP A 77 -13.75 11.78 -4.92
N ALA A 78 -14.10 12.95 -4.39
CA ALA A 78 -13.18 14.06 -4.19
C ALA A 78 -12.06 13.71 -3.19
N GLU A 79 -12.40 13.04 -2.08
CA GLU A 79 -11.40 12.56 -1.11
C GLU A 79 -10.54 11.43 -1.70
N ILE A 80 -11.13 10.52 -2.48
CA ILE A 80 -10.39 9.45 -3.16
C ILE A 80 -9.38 10.03 -4.15
N ALA A 81 -9.79 11.02 -4.96
CA ALA A 81 -8.91 11.70 -5.90
C ALA A 81 -7.75 12.40 -5.19
N LYS A 82 -8.05 13.15 -4.11
CA LYS A 82 -7.03 13.80 -3.29
C LYS A 82 -6.01 12.80 -2.74
N ARG A 83 -6.46 11.68 -2.16
CA ARG A 83 -5.58 10.63 -1.63
C ARG A 83 -4.71 10.01 -2.73
N LYS A 84 -5.26 9.78 -3.93
CA LYS A 84 -4.50 9.26 -5.09
C LYS A 84 -3.42 10.23 -5.54
N GLU A 85 -3.73 11.53 -5.63
CA GLU A 85 -2.73 12.55 -5.96
C GLU A 85 -1.62 12.64 -4.90
N GLU A 86 -1.97 12.62 -3.61
CA GLU A 86 -1.02 12.62 -2.50
C GLU A 86 -0.13 11.38 -2.53
N ALA A 87 -0.69 10.20 -2.81
CA ALA A 87 0.09 8.97 -2.96
C ALA A 87 1.05 9.02 -4.15
N ILE A 88 0.64 9.59 -5.28
CA ILE A 88 1.50 9.77 -6.47
C ILE A 88 2.64 10.75 -6.13
N LYS A 89 2.34 11.88 -5.48
CA LYS A 89 3.35 12.86 -5.05
C LYS A 89 4.34 12.23 -4.07
N ALA A 90 3.86 11.46 -3.10
CA ALA A 90 4.69 10.75 -2.14
C ALA A 90 5.61 9.72 -2.82
N LYS A 91 5.11 8.95 -3.79
CA LYS A 91 5.93 8.00 -4.57
C LYS A 91 7.02 8.71 -5.37
N LYS A 92 6.70 9.83 -6.03
CA LYS A 92 7.70 10.62 -6.77
C LYS A 92 8.79 11.16 -5.85
N LEU A 93 8.39 11.75 -4.71
CA LEU A 93 9.33 12.26 -3.71
C LEU A 93 10.23 11.14 -3.15
N ALA A 94 9.67 9.97 -2.85
CA ALA A 94 10.44 8.83 -2.35
C ALA A 94 11.44 8.31 -3.40
N GLU A 95 11.06 8.30 -4.69
CA GLU A 95 11.95 7.92 -5.78
C GLU A 95 13.09 8.93 -5.96
N GLU A 96 12.79 10.23 -5.94
CA GLU A 96 13.79 11.30 -5.99
C GLU A 96 14.77 11.21 -4.82
N GLN A 97 14.27 10.97 -3.60
CA GLN A 97 15.09 10.76 -2.41
C GLN A 97 15.99 9.52 -2.53
N ARG A 98 15.50 8.44 -3.15
CA ARG A 98 16.29 7.23 -3.37
C ARG A 98 17.43 7.47 -4.37
N ILE A 99 17.13 8.13 -5.48
CA ILE A 99 18.12 8.49 -6.50
C ILE A 99 19.20 9.41 -5.90
N GLU A 100 18.78 10.41 -5.13
CA GLU A 100 19.71 11.32 -4.47
C GLU A 100 20.56 10.62 -3.40
N ALA A 101 19.96 9.72 -2.60
CA ALA A 101 20.71 8.92 -1.63
C ALA A 101 21.75 8.02 -2.30
N GLU A 102 21.43 7.44 -3.47
CA GLU A 102 22.39 6.65 -4.25
C GLU A 102 23.53 7.52 -4.80
N ARG A 103 23.22 8.71 -5.31
CA ARG A 103 24.23 9.67 -5.80
C ARG A 103 25.19 10.08 -4.68
N VAL A 104 24.64 10.48 -3.53
CA VAL A 104 25.44 10.86 -2.35
C VAL A 104 26.28 9.67 -1.84
N ALA A 105 25.76 8.44 -1.89
CA ALA A 105 26.51 7.26 -1.50
C ALA A 105 27.70 6.98 -2.45
N LYS A 106 27.50 7.13 -3.77
CA LYS A 106 28.57 7.01 -4.77
C LYS A 106 29.65 8.08 -4.58
N GLU A 107 29.26 9.34 -4.43
CA GLU A 107 30.20 10.45 -4.20
C GLU A 107 31.02 10.25 -2.91
N LYS A 108 30.38 9.81 -1.82
CA LYS A 108 31.08 9.50 -0.57
C LYS A 108 32.03 8.31 -0.71
N ALA A 109 31.64 7.27 -1.46
CA ALA A 109 32.51 6.13 -1.73
C ALA A 109 33.75 6.52 -2.55
N GLU A 110 33.58 7.35 -3.58
CA GLU A 110 34.68 7.88 -4.40
C GLU A 110 35.61 8.79 -3.59
N ALA A 111 35.06 9.69 -2.76
CA ALA A 111 35.85 10.55 -1.89
C ALA A 111 36.65 9.75 -0.87
N LYS A 112 36.04 8.71 -0.28
CA LYS A 112 36.73 7.80 0.64
C LYS A 112 37.85 7.03 -0.06
N ALA A 113 37.60 6.50 -1.27
CA ALA A 113 38.61 5.79 -2.06
C ALA A 113 39.81 6.69 -2.41
N LYS A 114 39.57 7.96 -2.78
CA LYS A 114 40.64 8.94 -3.03
C LYS A 114 41.44 9.24 -1.76
N ALA A 115 40.76 9.47 -0.63
CA ALA A 115 41.42 9.75 0.65
C ALA A 115 42.25 8.56 1.15
N ASP A 116 41.76 7.33 1.00
CA ASP A 116 42.47 6.12 1.39
C ASP A 116 43.70 5.88 0.49
N ALA A 117 43.59 6.14 -0.82
CA ALA A 117 44.72 6.08 -1.75
C ALA A 117 45.81 7.11 -1.43
N GLU A 118 45.43 8.35 -1.10
CA GLU A 118 46.37 9.41 -0.77
C GLU A 118 47.10 9.16 0.56
N LYS A 119 46.40 8.60 1.56
CA LYS A 119 47.02 8.14 2.81
C LYS A 119 48.02 7.01 2.58
N LYS A 120 47.67 6.04 1.73
CA LYS A 120 48.56 4.92 1.40
C LYS A 120 49.82 5.39 0.66
N ALA A 121 49.68 6.33 -0.27
CA ALA A 121 50.81 6.92 -0.98
C ALA A 121 51.75 7.72 -0.05
N LYS A 122 51.20 8.45 0.93
CA LYS A 122 52.02 9.16 1.94
C LYS A 122 52.77 8.19 2.86
N ALA A 123 52.12 7.12 3.31
CA ALA A 123 52.77 6.10 4.15
C ALA A 123 53.93 5.38 3.42
N GLU A 124 53.76 5.02 2.15
CA GLU A 124 54.82 4.38 1.35
C GLU A 124 55.98 5.32 1.03
N ALA A 125 55.74 6.64 0.94
CA ALA A 125 56.80 7.63 0.75
C ALA A 125 57.61 7.86 2.03
N GLU A 126 56.96 7.82 3.20
CA GLU A 126 57.62 7.97 4.50
C GLU A 126 58.48 6.74 4.85
N GLU A 127 58.03 5.53 4.45
CA GLU A 127 58.78 4.29 4.66
C GLU A 127 60.04 4.20 3.77
N LYS A 128 60.01 4.75 2.55
CA LYS A 128 61.16 4.79 1.64
C LYS A 128 62.19 5.88 1.94
N ALA A 129 61.85 6.84 2.79
CA ALA A 129 62.73 7.94 3.19
C ALA A 129 63.53 7.65 4.48
N LYS A 130 63.38 6.45 5.04
CA LYS A 130 63.98 6.01 6.31
C LYS A 130 64.98 4.88 6.07
#